data_AF-A0A3M6JV81-F1
#
_entry.id   AF-A0A3M6JV81-F1
#
_cell.length_a   1.000
_cell.length_b   1.000
_cell.length_c   1.000
_cell.angle_alpha   90.00
_cell.angle_beta   90.00
_cell.angle_gamma   90.00
#
_symmetry.space_group_name_H-M   'P 1'
#
loop_
_entity.id
_entity.type
_entity.pdbx_description
1 polymer ?
#
loop_
_entity_poly.entity_id
_entity_poly.type
_entity_poly.pdbx_seq_one_letter_code
_entity_poly.pdbx_strand_id
1 'polypeptide(L)'
;MNETDIKFLESAFKKYYFEQFDLIRVPERTSEREFGYQKFNSGMTRHISVKDDKELHLLLMQNVPSDVYCSNAYYSFPNLPMNEKDWKEADLIFDIDAKDLNLSCRSSHTLSICNECNEVSKNSEKCLNCNSTKLEKKSLPCKNCIDSSKTEVLKLSEILINDFSINKDDIQVYFSGNEGFHIYVYNTQFQQIGSRERSELVDYIMFNGAIPEKFGMKKFKPNRNSFPDFDESGWRG
;
A
#
# COMPACT_ATOMS: atom_id res chain seq x y z
N MET A 1 18.24 14.51 -7.57
CA MET A 1 19.53 14.31 -6.84
C MET A 1 20.70 14.68 -7.71
N ASN A 2 21.84 15.07 -7.12
CA ASN A 2 23.07 15.32 -7.88
C ASN A 2 23.69 13.99 -8.34
N GLU A 3 24.63 14.06 -9.30
CA GLU A 3 25.22 12.87 -9.92
C GLU A 3 26.03 12.01 -8.94
N THR A 4 26.72 12.63 -7.98
CA THR A 4 27.53 11.93 -6.98
C THR A 4 26.68 11.07 -6.07
N ASP A 5 25.55 11.62 -5.60
CA ASP A 5 24.59 10.90 -4.75
C ASP A 5 23.98 9.71 -5.49
N ILE A 6 23.65 9.90 -6.78
CA ILE A 6 23.09 8.83 -7.61
C ILE A 6 24.09 7.69 -7.75
N LYS A 7 25.35 7.99 -8.09
CA LYS A 7 26.40 6.95 -8.22
C LYS A 7 26.61 6.18 -6.91
N PHE A 8 26.55 6.88 -5.78
CA PHE A 8 26.62 6.25 -4.46
C PHE A 8 25.42 5.32 -4.23
N LEU A 9 24.20 5.79 -4.46
CA LEU A 9 22.97 5.02 -4.28
C LEU A 9 22.91 3.82 -5.22
N GLU A 10 23.21 3.99 -6.50
CA GLU A 10 23.29 2.90 -7.48
C GLU A 10 24.32 1.84 -7.05
N SER A 11 25.48 2.26 -6.54
CA SER A 11 26.48 1.32 -6.04
C SER A 11 25.98 0.55 -4.82
N ALA A 12 25.28 1.22 -3.90
CA ALA A 12 24.70 0.59 -2.71
C ALA A 12 23.56 -0.38 -3.07
N PHE A 13 22.65 0.02 -3.96
CA PHE A 13 21.52 -0.81 -4.41
C PHE A 13 22.01 -2.01 -5.21
N LYS A 14 22.97 -1.82 -6.11
CA LYS A 14 23.57 -2.92 -6.88
C LYS A 14 24.25 -3.93 -5.95
N LYS A 15 24.94 -3.46 -4.92
CA LYS A 15 25.52 -4.33 -3.89
C LYS A 15 24.43 -5.11 -3.14
N TYR A 16 23.36 -4.44 -2.72
CA TYR A 16 22.23 -5.09 -2.05
C TYR A 16 21.57 -6.16 -2.93
N TYR A 17 21.25 -5.83 -4.19
CA TYR A 17 20.64 -6.78 -5.13
C TYR A 17 21.54 -7.99 -5.40
N PHE A 18 22.86 -7.81 -5.36
CA PHE A 18 23.82 -8.90 -5.50
C PHE A 18 23.93 -9.76 -4.23
N GLU A 19 24.11 -9.13 -3.06
CA GLU A 19 24.37 -9.84 -1.81
C GLU A 19 23.12 -10.49 -1.21
N GLN A 20 21.95 -9.89 -1.42
CA GLN A 20 20.67 -10.34 -0.84
C GLN A 20 19.77 -11.01 -1.88
N PHE A 21 20.34 -11.54 -2.96
CA PHE A 21 19.58 -12.14 -4.06
C PHE A 21 18.63 -13.25 -3.60
N ASP A 22 19.01 -14.02 -2.58
CA ASP A 22 18.17 -15.11 -2.05
C ASP A 22 16.91 -14.64 -1.32
N LEU A 23 16.89 -13.38 -0.86
CA LEU A 23 15.74 -12.76 -0.18
C LEU A 23 14.74 -12.14 -1.16
N ILE A 24 15.13 -11.95 -2.42
CA ILE A 24 14.32 -11.26 -3.43
C ILE A 24 13.72 -12.30 -4.36
N ARG A 25 12.45 -12.64 -4.11
CA ARG A 25 11.72 -13.67 -4.85
C ARG A 25 10.60 -13.06 -5.66
N VAL A 26 10.30 -13.67 -6.80
CA VAL A 26 9.08 -13.37 -7.54
C VAL A 26 7.85 -13.86 -6.78
N PRO A 27 6.69 -13.17 -6.90
CA PRO A 27 5.44 -13.67 -6.35
C PRO A 27 4.93 -14.88 -7.14
N GLU A 28 3.95 -15.58 -6.57
CA GLU A 28 3.27 -16.66 -7.28
C GLU A 28 2.64 -16.16 -8.60
N ARG A 29 2.65 -17.06 -9.59
CA ARG A 29 2.16 -16.81 -10.95
C ARG A 29 2.80 -15.57 -11.58
N THR A 30 4.07 -15.30 -11.28
CA THR A 30 4.84 -14.16 -11.81
C THR A 30 4.73 -13.98 -13.33
N SER A 31 4.65 -15.08 -14.09
CA SER A 31 4.54 -15.06 -15.55
C SER A 31 3.23 -14.44 -16.06
N GLU A 32 2.21 -14.35 -15.20
CA GLU A 32 0.93 -13.72 -15.50
C GLU A 32 0.87 -12.27 -15.01
N ARG A 33 1.93 -11.76 -14.38
CA ARG A 33 1.95 -10.41 -13.79
C ARG A 33 2.81 -9.44 -14.60
N GLU A 34 2.40 -8.18 -14.59
CA GLU A 34 3.22 -7.09 -15.09
C GLU A 34 4.22 -6.66 -14.02
N PHE A 35 5.48 -6.51 -14.42
CA PHE A 35 6.49 -5.82 -13.65
C PHE A 35 6.73 -4.42 -14.19
N GLY A 36 7.11 -3.52 -13.28
CA GLY A 36 7.61 -2.19 -13.60
C GLY A 36 8.68 -1.78 -12.61
N TYR A 37 9.52 -0.82 -12.99
CA TYR A 37 10.55 -0.27 -12.12
C TYR A 37 10.82 1.20 -12.43
N GLN A 38 11.41 1.90 -11.46
CA GLN A 38 11.95 3.25 -11.63
C GLN A 38 13.46 3.23 -11.38
N LYS A 39 14.22 4.08 -12.07
CA LYS A 39 15.61 4.39 -11.73
C LYS A 39 15.65 5.75 -11.03
N PHE A 40 16.76 6.02 -10.35
CA PHE A 40 16.99 7.34 -9.76
C PHE A 40 16.88 8.45 -10.81
N ASN A 41 16.07 9.48 -10.51
CA ASN A 41 15.76 10.60 -11.42
C ASN A 41 15.16 10.18 -12.79
N SER A 42 14.60 8.99 -12.96
CA SER A 42 13.93 8.57 -14.21
C SER A 42 12.43 8.40 -14.04
N GLY A 43 11.72 8.27 -15.17
CA GLY A 43 10.33 7.82 -15.18
C GLY A 43 10.21 6.31 -14.95
N MET A 44 8.96 5.84 -14.89
CA MET A 44 8.61 4.42 -14.78
C MET A 44 8.82 3.67 -16.08
N THR A 45 9.49 2.52 -16.01
CA THR A 45 9.51 1.49 -17.07
C THR A 45 8.47 0.42 -16.73
N ARG A 46 7.62 0.06 -17.69
CA ARG A 46 6.46 -0.83 -17.51
C ARG A 46 6.38 -1.90 -18.59
N HIS A 47 5.35 -2.75 -18.55
CA HIS A 47 5.10 -3.80 -19.54
C HIS A 47 6.20 -4.86 -19.60
N ILE A 48 6.75 -5.21 -18.44
CA ILE A 48 7.78 -6.24 -18.32
C ILE A 48 7.12 -7.52 -17.81
N SER A 49 7.51 -8.66 -18.40
CA SER A 49 7.17 -9.98 -17.88
C SER A 49 8.43 -10.61 -17.31
N VAL A 50 8.30 -11.21 -16.13
CA VAL A 50 9.39 -11.89 -15.42
C VAL A 50 8.91 -13.30 -15.09
N LYS A 51 9.64 -14.31 -15.57
CA LYS A 51 9.21 -15.72 -15.43
C LYS A 51 9.66 -16.38 -14.14
N ASP A 52 10.79 -15.96 -13.59
CA ASP A 52 11.38 -16.56 -12.40
C ASP A 52 12.33 -15.60 -11.67
N ASP A 53 12.85 -16.05 -10.53
CA ASP A 53 13.82 -15.30 -9.70
C ASP A 53 15.08 -14.92 -10.49
N LYS A 54 15.50 -15.71 -11.48
CA LYS A 54 16.72 -15.45 -12.25
C LYS A 54 16.50 -14.29 -13.22
N GLU A 55 15.36 -14.26 -13.91
CA GLU A 55 14.97 -13.13 -14.75
C GLU A 55 14.77 -11.86 -13.90
N LEU A 56 14.19 -11.96 -12.70
CA LEU A 56 14.08 -10.82 -11.77
C LEU A 56 15.47 -10.31 -11.38
N HIS A 57 16.36 -11.19 -10.93
CA HIS A 57 17.70 -10.81 -10.52
C HIS A 57 18.50 -10.17 -11.67
N LEU A 58 18.37 -10.71 -12.88
CA LEU A 58 18.98 -10.12 -14.07
C LEU A 58 18.47 -8.69 -14.31
N LEU A 59 17.15 -8.48 -14.21
CA LEU A 59 16.53 -7.16 -14.34
C LEU A 59 17.10 -6.17 -13.32
N LEU A 60 17.21 -6.58 -12.06
CA LEU A 60 17.74 -5.75 -10.97
C LEU A 60 19.22 -5.39 -11.21
N MET A 61 20.04 -6.37 -11.60
CA MET A 61 21.48 -6.16 -11.80
C MET A 61 21.80 -5.32 -13.03
N GLN A 62 20.99 -5.40 -14.09
CA GLN A 62 21.15 -4.61 -15.30
C GLN A 62 20.67 -3.17 -15.14
N ASN A 63 19.59 -2.97 -14.37
CA ASN A 63 18.91 -1.68 -14.33
C ASN A 63 19.14 -0.88 -13.06
N VAL A 64 19.53 -1.55 -11.96
CA VAL A 64 19.75 -0.97 -10.63
C VAL A 64 18.60 0.00 -10.26
N PRO A 65 17.35 -0.50 -10.25
CA PRO A 65 16.20 0.35 -9.99
C PRO A 65 16.22 0.90 -8.56
N SER A 66 15.62 2.07 -8.36
CA SER A 66 15.31 2.60 -7.03
C SER A 66 14.07 1.93 -6.44
N ASP A 67 13.12 1.58 -7.32
CA ASP A 67 11.83 1.03 -6.94
C ASP A 67 11.40 -0.04 -7.95
N VAL A 68 10.80 -1.12 -7.46
CA VAL A 68 10.32 -2.25 -8.26
C VAL A 68 8.91 -2.58 -7.85
N TYR A 69 8.06 -2.81 -8.85
CA TYR A 69 6.63 -3.03 -8.68
C TYR A 69 6.21 -4.27 -9.45
N CYS A 70 5.23 -4.98 -8.89
CA CYS A 70 4.55 -6.08 -9.53
C CYS A 70 3.05 -5.82 -9.46
N SER A 71 2.33 -6.08 -10.55
CA SER A 71 0.88 -5.90 -10.58
C SER A 71 0.19 -6.87 -9.63
N ASN A 72 -0.86 -6.39 -8.99
CA ASN A 72 -1.82 -7.24 -8.28
C ASN A 72 -2.71 -8.03 -9.24
N ALA A 73 -2.88 -7.54 -10.46
CA ALA A 73 -3.62 -8.18 -11.53
C ALA A 73 -2.81 -9.25 -12.25
N TYR A 74 -3.52 -10.26 -12.72
CA TYR A 74 -3.05 -11.34 -13.58
C TYR A 74 -3.61 -11.16 -14.99
N TYR A 75 -2.78 -11.45 -15.98
CA TYR A 75 -2.99 -11.20 -17.39
C TYR A 75 -2.57 -12.42 -18.21
N SER A 76 -3.20 -12.63 -19.36
CA SER A 76 -2.69 -13.60 -20.33
C SER A 76 -1.42 -13.09 -21.03
N PHE A 77 -1.32 -11.77 -21.23
CA PHE A 77 -0.21 -11.12 -21.93
C PHE A 77 0.30 -9.89 -21.16
N PRO A 78 1.02 -10.07 -20.04
CA PRO A 78 1.36 -8.96 -19.11
C PRO A 78 2.27 -7.88 -19.71
N ASN A 79 3.02 -8.21 -20.75
CA ASN A 79 3.95 -7.33 -21.46
C ASN A 79 3.30 -6.50 -22.60
N LEU A 80 2.00 -6.66 -22.86
CA LEU A 80 1.28 -5.89 -23.88
C LEU A 80 0.67 -4.58 -23.30
N PRO A 81 0.22 -3.64 -24.16
CA PRO A 81 -0.61 -2.51 -23.74
C PRO A 81 -1.93 -2.94 -23.09
N MET A 82 -2.52 -2.09 -22.25
CA MET A 82 -3.63 -2.47 -21.34
C MET A 82 -4.83 -3.13 -22.04
N ASN A 83 -5.22 -2.61 -23.19
CA ASN A 83 -6.32 -3.14 -24.02
C ASN A 83 -6.06 -4.56 -24.56
N GLU A 84 -4.80 -4.98 -24.62
CA GLU A 84 -4.35 -6.24 -25.19
C GLU A 84 -3.84 -7.23 -24.14
N LYS A 85 -3.75 -6.82 -22.87
CA LYS A 85 -3.23 -7.68 -21.79
C LYS A 85 -4.10 -8.90 -21.49
N ASP A 86 -5.40 -8.80 -21.80
CA ASP A 86 -6.41 -9.80 -21.46
C ASP A 86 -6.41 -10.10 -19.94
N TRP A 87 -7.08 -9.21 -19.20
CA TRP A 87 -7.17 -9.28 -17.74
C TRP A 87 -7.94 -10.53 -17.30
N LYS A 88 -7.38 -11.25 -16.34
CA LYS A 88 -7.98 -12.47 -15.79
C LYS A 88 -8.63 -12.24 -14.44
N GLU A 89 -7.85 -11.71 -13.49
CA GLU A 89 -8.25 -11.48 -12.11
C GLU A 89 -7.25 -10.57 -11.40
N ALA A 90 -7.51 -10.20 -10.15
CA ALA A 90 -6.55 -9.44 -9.35
C ALA A 90 -6.66 -9.76 -7.86
N ASP A 91 -5.51 -9.86 -7.18
CA ASP A 91 -5.48 -9.98 -5.73
C ASP A 91 -6.14 -8.77 -5.06
N LEU A 92 -6.66 -8.98 -3.86
CA LEU A 92 -7.03 -7.87 -2.98
C LEU A 92 -5.75 -7.38 -2.29
N ILE A 93 -5.53 -6.08 -2.35
CA ILE A 93 -4.44 -5.42 -1.64
C ILE A 93 -5.03 -4.26 -0.87
N PHE A 94 -4.65 -4.15 0.40
CA PHE A 94 -4.94 -3.02 1.25
C PHE A 94 -3.63 -2.33 1.62
N ASP A 95 -3.63 -1.00 1.61
CA ASP A 95 -2.49 -0.17 1.98
C ASP A 95 -2.84 0.65 3.22
N ILE A 96 -2.07 0.47 4.29
CA ILE A 96 -2.23 1.18 5.55
C ILE A 96 -1.00 2.05 5.78
N ASP A 97 -1.15 3.35 5.53
CA ASP A 97 -0.12 4.34 5.73
C ASP A 97 -0.32 5.10 7.04
N ALA A 98 0.75 5.23 7.86
CA ALA A 98 0.69 5.98 9.11
C ALA A 98 0.34 7.46 8.92
N LYS A 99 0.56 8.00 7.72
CA LYS A 99 0.27 9.41 7.40
C LYS A 99 -1.23 9.72 7.42
N ASP A 100 -2.07 8.71 7.20
CA ASP A 100 -3.53 8.79 7.10
C ASP A 100 -4.23 8.53 8.44
N LEU A 101 -3.48 8.06 9.45
CA LEU A 101 -3.98 7.77 10.80
C LEU A 101 -4.12 9.02 11.70
N ASN A 102 -3.88 10.22 11.18
CA ASN A 102 -4.02 11.49 11.92
C ASN A 102 -3.31 11.53 13.29
N LEU A 103 -2.15 10.87 13.39
CA LEU A 103 -1.43 10.73 14.66
C LEU A 103 -0.81 12.06 15.12
N SER A 104 -1.01 12.40 16.39
CA SER A 104 -0.49 13.65 16.98
C SER A 104 1.04 13.76 16.94
N CYS A 105 1.74 12.62 17.03
CA CYS A 105 3.20 12.55 16.98
C CYS A 105 3.76 13.06 15.65
N ARG A 106 3.00 13.01 14.54
CA ARG A 106 3.46 13.41 13.20
C ARG A 106 4.00 14.82 13.15
N SER A 107 3.37 15.73 13.88
CA SER A 107 3.79 17.13 13.96
C SER A 107 5.24 17.30 14.42
N SER A 108 5.76 16.36 15.23
CA SER A 108 7.10 16.42 15.82
C SER A 108 8.22 15.88 14.93
N HIS A 109 7.87 15.04 13.95
CA HIS A 109 8.81 14.34 13.06
C HIS A 109 8.47 14.53 11.57
N THR A 110 7.82 15.66 11.27
CA THR A 110 7.58 16.16 9.90
C THR A 110 8.40 17.42 9.68
N LEU A 111 9.16 17.42 8.59
CA LEU A 111 9.92 18.55 8.08
C LEU A 111 9.20 19.15 6.87
N SER A 112 9.29 20.47 6.75
CA SER A 112 8.86 21.24 5.58
C SER A 112 10.08 21.70 4.81
N ILE A 113 10.13 21.43 3.51
CA ILE A 113 11.17 21.86 2.58
C ILE A 113 10.54 22.86 1.62
N CYS A 114 11.10 24.06 1.52
CA CYS A 114 10.58 25.06 0.60
C CYS A 114 11.03 24.80 -0.84
N ASN A 115 10.09 24.70 -1.78
CA ASN A 115 10.40 24.43 -3.19
C ASN A 115 11.01 25.64 -3.93
N GLU A 116 11.00 26.84 -3.33
CA GLU A 116 11.51 28.07 -3.96
C GLU A 116 12.93 28.41 -3.49
N CYS A 117 13.23 28.26 -2.20
CA CYS A 117 14.53 28.61 -1.64
C CYS A 117 15.28 27.44 -0.98
N ASN A 118 14.70 26.23 -0.98
CA ASN A 118 15.24 25.01 -0.35
C ASN A 118 15.45 25.12 1.18
N GLU A 119 14.88 26.13 1.83
CA GLU A 119 14.91 26.26 3.29
C GLU A 119 14.17 25.08 3.94
N VAL A 120 14.79 24.50 4.97
CA VAL A 120 14.22 23.38 5.74
C VAL A 120 13.75 23.90 7.10
N SER A 121 12.46 23.73 7.39
CA SER A 121 11.86 24.10 8.67
C SER A 121 11.12 22.93 9.30
N LYS A 122 10.88 23.00 10.62
CA LYS A 122 9.92 22.11 11.27
C LYS A 122 8.52 22.41 10.73
N ASN A 123 7.67 21.37 10.64
CA ASN A 123 6.28 21.39 10.16
C ASN A 123 5.63 22.78 10.19
N SER A 124 5.81 23.54 9.12
CA SER A 124 5.32 24.91 8.95
C SER A 124 4.38 24.98 7.76
N GLU A 125 3.47 25.95 7.78
CA GLU A 125 2.54 26.23 6.68
C GLU A 125 3.13 27.20 5.64
N LYS A 126 4.14 27.98 6.05
CA LYS A 126 4.88 28.91 5.19
C LYS A 126 6.38 28.78 5.42
N CYS A 127 7.15 29.08 4.39
CA CYS A 127 8.60 29.17 4.48
C CYS A 127 8.99 30.38 5.35
N LEU A 128 9.86 30.17 6.33
CA LEU A 128 10.33 31.23 7.23
C LEU A 128 11.28 32.23 6.53
N ASN A 129 11.84 31.84 5.39
CA ASN A 129 12.80 32.64 4.64
C ASN A 129 12.13 33.46 3.53
N CYS A 130 11.33 32.83 2.65
CA CYS A 130 10.71 33.49 1.50
C CYS A 130 9.19 33.69 1.58
N ASN A 131 8.54 33.29 2.69
CA ASN A 131 7.08 33.32 2.88
C ASN A 131 6.25 32.49 1.87
N SER A 132 6.88 31.67 1.02
CA SER A 132 6.17 30.79 0.10
C SER A 132 5.34 29.74 0.83
N THR A 133 4.19 29.38 0.25
CA THR A 133 3.33 28.28 0.69
C THR A 133 3.64 26.96 -0.03
N LYS A 134 4.55 26.97 -1.01
CA LYS A 134 4.96 25.78 -1.76
C LYS A 134 5.99 24.99 -0.94
N LEU A 135 5.48 24.23 0.03
CA LEU A 135 6.28 23.39 0.91
C LEU A 135 6.06 21.92 0.58
N GLU A 136 7.15 21.20 0.34
CA GLU A 136 7.17 19.75 0.37
C GLU A 136 7.27 19.27 1.82
N LYS A 137 6.37 18.39 2.25
CA LYS A 137 6.44 17.79 3.58
C LYS A 137 7.10 16.42 3.51
N LYS A 138 8.13 16.20 4.33
CA LYS A 138 8.78 14.90 4.53
C LYS A 138 8.62 14.48 5.99
N SER A 139 8.08 13.29 6.20
CA SER A 139 7.90 12.70 7.52
C SER A 139 8.80 11.48 7.64
N LEU A 140 9.35 11.26 8.84
CA LEU A 140 10.00 10.02 9.21
C LEU A 140 9.14 9.34 10.28
N PRO A 141 8.70 8.10 10.07
CA PRO A 141 7.80 7.44 11.00
C PRO A 141 8.53 7.13 12.31
N CYS A 142 7.90 7.49 13.44
CA CYS A 142 8.38 7.10 14.76
C CYS A 142 7.76 5.76 15.19
N LYS A 143 8.19 5.24 16.34
CA LYS A 143 7.63 4.00 16.91
C LYS A 143 6.11 4.04 17.02
N ASN A 144 5.53 5.16 17.46
CA ASN A 144 4.08 5.30 17.59
C ASN A 144 3.35 5.20 16.25
N CYS A 145 3.95 5.71 15.17
CA CYS A 145 3.42 5.58 13.81
C CYS A 145 3.33 4.11 13.40
N ILE A 146 4.43 3.37 13.57
CA ILE A 146 4.49 1.96 13.20
C ILE A 146 3.55 1.11 14.05
N ASP A 147 3.51 1.34 15.37
CA ASP A 147 2.66 0.59 16.28
C ASP A 147 1.16 0.86 16.03
N SER A 148 0.81 2.10 15.68
CA SER A 148 -0.56 2.46 15.30
C SER A 148 -0.95 1.79 13.98
N SER A 149 -0.10 1.82 12.94
CA SER A 149 -0.38 1.11 11.68
C SER A 149 -0.51 -0.40 11.88
N LYS A 150 0.31 -1.02 12.74
CA LYS A 150 0.16 -2.44 13.11
C LYS A 150 -1.19 -2.74 13.76
N THR A 151 -1.70 -1.82 14.59
CA THR A 151 -3.02 -1.97 15.20
C THR A 151 -4.12 -2.01 14.13
N GLU A 152 -4.04 -1.14 13.13
CA GLU A 152 -4.99 -1.16 12.01
C GLU A 152 -4.83 -2.41 11.12
N VAL A 153 -3.61 -2.90 10.91
CA VAL A 153 -3.37 -4.18 10.22
C VAL A 153 -4.06 -5.34 10.94
N LEU A 154 -4.00 -5.38 12.28
CA LEU A 154 -4.64 -6.43 13.08
C LEU A 154 -6.16 -6.37 12.96
N LYS A 155 -6.76 -5.19 13.11
CA LYS A 155 -8.22 -4.99 12.93
C LYS A 155 -8.68 -5.41 11.55
N LEU A 156 -7.96 -4.99 10.50
CA LEU A 156 -8.27 -5.39 9.14
C LEU A 156 -8.19 -6.92 8.98
N SER A 157 -7.13 -7.53 9.51
CA SER A 157 -6.96 -9.00 9.44
C SER A 157 -8.11 -9.74 10.13
N GLU A 158 -8.58 -9.23 11.27
CA GLU A 158 -9.75 -9.78 11.98
C GLU A 158 -11.02 -9.69 11.12
N ILE A 159 -11.28 -8.55 10.48
CA ILE A 159 -12.43 -8.39 9.56
C ILE A 159 -12.32 -9.36 8.37
N LEU A 160 -11.14 -9.45 7.74
CA LEU A 160 -10.92 -10.34 6.61
C LEU A 160 -11.19 -11.81 6.97
N ILE A 161 -10.76 -12.25 8.16
CA ILE A 161 -10.92 -13.63 8.62
C ILE A 161 -12.35 -13.90 9.06
N ASN A 162 -12.89 -13.08 9.97
CA ASN A 162 -14.16 -13.36 10.64
C ASN A 162 -15.35 -13.07 9.73
N ASP A 163 -15.33 -11.94 9.01
CA ASP A 163 -16.50 -11.47 8.26
C ASP A 163 -16.46 -11.96 6.82
N PHE A 164 -15.28 -11.94 6.19
CA PHE A 164 -15.11 -12.35 4.80
C PHE A 164 -14.66 -13.80 4.64
N SER A 165 -14.49 -14.54 5.73
CA SER A 165 -14.13 -15.96 5.73
C SER A 165 -12.86 -16.27 4.93
N ILE A 166 -11.87 -15.37 5.00
CA ILE A 166 -10.56 -15.55 4.34
C ILE A 166 -9.67 -16.39 5.25
N ASN A 167 -8.99 -17.40 4.69
CA ASN A 167 -8.03 -18.18 5.47
C ASN A 167 -6.84 -17.29 5.87
N LYS A 168 -6.39 -17.43 7.11
CA LYS A 168 -5.24 -16.70 7.61
C LYS A 168 -3.97 -16.91 6.78
N ASP A 169 -3.78 -18.11 6.24
CA ASP A 169 -2.60 -18.46 5.43
C ASP A 169 -2.59 -17.76 4.05
N ASP A 170 -3.76 -17.29 3.59
CA ASP A 170 -3.91 -16.52 2.35
C ASP A 170 -3.69 -15.01 2.56
N ILE A 171 -3.48 -14.56 3.81
CA ILE A 171 -3.21 -13.16 4.17
C ILE A 171 -1.72 -12.97 4.42
N GLN A 172 -1.07 -12.13 3.62
CA GLN A 172 0.34 -11.79 3.78
C GLN A 172 0.52 -10.30 4.04
N VAL A 173 1.28 -9.96 5.07
CA VAL A 173 1.55 -8.58 5.47
C VAL A 173 2.99 -8.24 5.17
N TYR A 174 3.19 -7.15 4.44
CA TYR A 174 4.49 -6.61 4.08
C TYR A 174 4.65 -5.21 4.64
N PHE A 175 5.82 -4.90 5.18
CA PHE A 175 6.17 -3.51 5.44
C PHE A 175 6.38 -2.79 4.10
N SER A 176 5.79 -1.61 3.91
CA SER A 176 5.86 -0.88 2.64
C SER A 176 7.25 -0.36 2.30
N GLY A 177 8.19 -0.43 3.25
CA GLY A 177 9.55 0.10 3.13
C GLY A 177 9.67 1.55 3.60
N ASN A 178 8.57 2.19 3.97
CA ASN A 178 8.55 3.58 4.43
C ASN A 178 7.66 3.79 5.66
N GLU A 179 6.38 4.13 5.48
CA GLU A 179 5.51 4.62 6.56
C GLU A 179 4.31 3.71 6.87
N GLY A 180 4.25 2.51 6.27
CA GLY A 180 3.02 1.72 6.27
C GLY A 180 3.20 0.22 6.04
N PHE A 181 2.08 -0.45 5.84
CA PHE A 181 2.00 -1.87 5.57
C PHE A 181 1.06 -2.15 4.39
N HIS A 182 1.46 -3.10 3.56
CA HIS A 182 0.60 -3.66 2.53
C HIS A 182 0.10 -5.03 2.99
N ILE A 183 -1.21 -5.24 2.89
CA ILE A 183 -1.85 -6.52 3.18
C ILE A 183 -2.32 -7.10 1.85
N TYR A 184 -1.71 -8.21 1.46
CA TYR A 184 -2.06 -8.97 0.27
C TYR A 184 -2.97 -10.12 0.68
N VAL A 185 -4.05 -10.31 -0.07
CA VAL A 185 -4.97 -11.41 0.14
C VAL A 185 -5.10 -12.22 -1.15
N TYR A 186 -4.59 -13.44 -1.10
CA TYR A 186 -4.54 -14.37 -2.21
C TYR A 186 -5.71 -15.36 -2.15
N ASN A 187 -5.92 -16.12 -3.24
CA ASN A 187 -6.86 -17.25 -3.30
C ASN A 187 -8.28 -16.96 -2.76
N THR A 188 -8.78 -15.75 -2.96
CA THR A 188 -10.10 -15.36 -2.46
C THR A 188 -11.17 -15.40 -3.54
N GLN A 189 -12.42 -15.57 -3.10
CA GLN A 189 -13.60 -15.38 -3.95
C GLN A 189 -13.73 -13.96 -4.54
N PHE A 190 -12.94 -13.00 -4.06
CA PHE A 190 -12.99 -11.60 -4.46
C PHE A 190 -12.05 -11.26 -5.63
N GLN A 191 -11.24 -12.19 -6.12
CA GLN A 191 -10.24 -11.87 -7.16
C GLN A 191 -10.86 -11.41 -8.49
N GLN A 192 -12.08 -11.87 -8.77
CA GLN A 192 -12.82 -11.58 -10.01
C GLN A 192 -13.68 -10.30 -9.93
N ILE A 193 -13.82 -9.69 -8.75
CA ILE A 193 -14.72 -8.55 -8.59
C ILE A 193 -14.08 -7.25 -9.12
N GLY A 194 -14.92 -6.38 -9.68
CA GLY A 194 -14.53 -5.13 -10.27
C GLY A 194 -14.25 -4.02 -9.25
N SER A 195 -13.90 -2.85 -9.77
CA SER A 195 -13.58 -1.66 -8.95
C SER A 195 -14.76 -1.22 -8.08
N ARG A 196 -16.00 -1.33 -8.58
CA ARG A 196 -17.19 -0.94 -7.83
C ARG A 196 -17.42 -1.85 -6.63
N GLU A 197 -17.38 -3.16 -6.83
CA GLU A 197 -17.54 -4.15 -5.77
C GLU A 197 -16.42 -4.04 -4.73
N ARG A 198 -15.18 -3.75 -5.15
CA ARG A 198 -14.08 -3.43 -4.23
C ARG A 198 -14.34 -2.18 -3.41
N SER A 199 -14.97 -1.15 -3.99
CA SER A 199 -15.38 0.04 -3.24
C SER A 199 -16.38 -0.31 -2.14
N GLU A 200 -17.34 -1.19 -2.41
CA GLU A 200 -18.30 -1.63 -1.38
C GLU A 200 -17.61 -2.41 -0.25
N LEU A 201 -16.58 -3.22 -0.55
CA LEU A 201 -15.75 -3.86 0.48
C LEU A 201 -14.99 -2.83 1.32
N VAL A 202 -14.43 -1.80 0.69
CA VAL A 202 -13.76 -0.71 1.42
C VAL A 202 -14.76 0.02 2.31
N ASP A 203 -15.96 0.30 1.82
CA ASP A 203 -16.99 0.95 2.63
C ASP A 203 -17.42 0.07 3.81
N TYR A 204 -17.50 -1.25 3.61
CA TYR A 204 -17.70 -2.23 4.68
C TYR A 204 -16.62 -2.11 5.77
N ILE A 205 -15.34 -2.16 5.36
CA ILE A 205 -14.18 -2.16 6.27
C ILE A 205 -14.06 -0.83 7.02
N MET A 206 -14.27 0.28 6.33
CA MET A 206 -14.12 1.63 6.87
C MET A 206 -15.36 2.11 7.64
N PHE A 207 -16.42 1.29 7.68
CA PHE A 207 -17.72 1.65 8.24
C PHE A 207 -18.34 2.90 7.59
N ASN A 208 -18.07 3.10 6.29
CA ASN A 208 -18.60 4.23 5.54
C ASN A 208 -20.07 4.02 5.19
N GLY A 209 -20.85 5.10 5.17
CA GLY A 209 -22.25 5.04 4.73
C GLY A 209 -23.18 4.26 5.67
N ALA A 210 -22.72 3.97 6.89
CA ALA A 210 -23.51 3.35 7.95
C ALA A 210 -24.75 4.18 8.28
N ILE A 211 -25.93 3.60 8.07
CA ILE A 211 -27.21 4.18 8.49
C ILE A 211 -27.80 3.27 9.56
N PRO A 212 -27.82 3.67 10.85
CA PRO A 212 -28.34 2.86 11.95
C PRO A 212 -29.70 2.21 11.65
N GLU A 213 -30.57 2.93 10.95
CA GLU A 213 -31.90 2.47 10.56
C GLU A 213 -31.86 1.26 9.61
N LYS A 214 -30.85 1.15 8.74
CA LYS A 214 -30.65 -0.02 7.87
C LYS A 214 -30.25 -1.28 8.64
N PHE A 215 -29.66 -1.12 9.82
CA PHE A 215 -29.28 -2.23 10.71
C PHE A 215 -30.41 -2.64 11.67
N GLY A 216 -31.60 -2.05 11.50
CA GLY A 216 -32.76 -2.31 12.35
C GLY A 216 -32.85 -1.41 13.59
N MET A 217 -31.94 -0.44 13.74
CA MET A 217 -31.98 0.51 14.86
C MET A 217 -33.04 1.58 14.60
N LYS A 218 -34.12 1.57 15.37
CA LYS A 218 -35.20 2.57 15.21
C LYS A 218 -34.71 3.95 15.64
N LYS A 219 -34.84 4.94 14.74
CA LYS A 219 -34.56 6.36 15.02
C LYS A 219 -35.38 6.93 16.18
N PHE A 220 -36.63 6.47 16.33
CA PHE A 220 -37.55 6.94 17.36
C PHE A 220 -37.89 5.82 18.33
N LYS A 221 -37.72 6.08 19.64
CA LYS A 221 -37.95 5.12 20.73
C LYS A 221 -37.18 3.79 20.51
N PRO A 222 -35.85 3.82 20.44
CA PRO A 222 -35.06 2.59 20.30
C PRO A 222 -35.30 1.68 21.51
N ASN A 223 -35.44 0.39 21.26
CA ASN A 223 -35.49 -0.62 22.32
C ASN A 223 -34.09 -1.25 22.43
N ARG A 224 -33.55 -1.37 23.64
CA ARG A 224 -32.23 -1.97 23.83
C ARG A 224 -32.15 -3.40 23.28
N ASN A 225 -33.25 -4.15 23.35
CA ASN A 225 -33.34 -5.52 22.81
C ASN A 225 -33.36 -5.59 21.26
N SER A 226 -33.40 -4.44 20.58
CA SER A 226 -33.28 -4.39 19.11
C SER A 226 -31.86 -4.07 18.65
N PHE A 227 -30.96 -3.79 19.59
CA PHE A 227 -29.54 -3.72 19.27
C PHE A 227 -28.98 -5.13 19.14
N PRO A 228 -28.06 -5.32 18.20
CA PRO A 228 -27.31 -6.56 18.05
C PRO A 228 -26.36 -6.77 19.21
N ASP A 229 -26.08 -8.03 19.50
CA ASP A 229 -25.11 -8.43 20.51
C ASP A 229 -23.68 -8.28 19.99
N PHE A 230 -22.72 -8.02 20.89
CA PHE A 230 -21.30 -7.84 20.52
C PHE A 230 -20.62 -9.10 19.95
N ASP A 231 -21.27 -10.26 20.09
CA ASP A 231 -20.79 -11.55 19.60
C ASP A 231 -21.47 -11.96 18.27
N GLU A 232 -22.36 -11.12 17.71
CA GLU A 232 -22.87 -11.33 16.35
C GLU A 232 -21.71 -11.14 15.34
N SER A 233 -21.92 -11.55 14.09
CA SER A 233 -20.93 -11.32 13.02
C SER A 233 -21.40 -10.22 12.06
N GLY A 234 -20.46 -9.36 11.69
CA GLY A 234 -20.62 -8.33 10.67
C GLY A 234 -21.29 -7.05 11.18
N TRP A 235 -21.99 -6.33 10.29
CA TRP A 235 -22.42 -4.96 10.57
C TRP A 235 -23.54 -4.79 11.59
N ARG A 236 -24.22 -5.87 11.98
CA ARG A 236 -25.23 -5.76 13.02
C ARG A 236 -24.48 -5.63 14.33
N GLY A 237 -23.85 -6.67 14.80
CA GLY A 237 -22.83 -6.66 15.85
C GLY A 237 -21.84 -7.73 15.48
#